data_AF-A0A8J3L426-F1
#
_entry.id   AF-A0A8J3L426-F1
#
_cell.length_a   1.000
_cell.length_b   1.000
_cell.length_c   1.000
_cell.angle_alpha   90.00
_cell.angle_beta   90.00
_cell.angle_gamma   90.00
#
_symmetry.space_group_name_H-M   'P 1'
#
loop_
_entity.id
_entity.type
_entity.pdbx_description
1 polymer ?
#
loop_
_entity_poly.entity_id
_entity_poly.type
_entity_poly.pdbx_seq_one_letter_code
_entity_poly.pdbx_strand_id
1 'polypeptide(L)'
;MQPIDDLGKTLDAEYAVEADGDHLAVILESRSGRAAGRGERNTDYRAALDLLLRRLKELGAVVEAAVVDSLITQRRQLSEADRALLAAPVRLSDVPDVAALRLRLTNRQKTVGQAPDARHAGNSTKRTRLRLTVPGYGIDDADRLAADLATGLIPQPDVAAQDESAAVDLLAALGVLTEIVEAEKSHVTSATYERAAATVVVLRAEAALVSRYRHSISGSGDHRLRSAVGHTDLYLSREGEIIEAKSGASHRYVRDALGQLLDYAVNVTVPVHRLTALFPAAPAACDIRLLHAYGVDCLHWDGDESFIRHPAPDAVRDAMQHLWRATVMKG
;
A
#
# COMPACT_ATOMS: atom_id res chain seq x y z
N MET A 1 2.19 -18.91 -9.90
CA MET A 1 2.83 -17.83 -9.11
C MET A 1 3.33 -18.37 -7.77
N GLN A 2 4.30 -17.72 -7.15
CA GLN A 2 4.70 -17.94 -5.75
C GLN A 2 4.64 -16.59 -5.03
N PRO A 3 4.12 -16.52 -3.79
CA PRO A 3 4.02 -15.26 -3.08
C PRO A 3 5.37 -14.89 -2.45
N ILE A 4 5.67 -13.60 -2.43
CA ILE A 4 6.83 -13.01 -1.77
C ILE A 4 6.35 -12.40 -0.45
N ASP A 5 6.97 -12.75 0.67
CA ASP A 5 6.60 -12.19 1.99
C ASP A 5 7.10 -10.74 2.17
N ASP A 6 6.74 -10.13 3.28
CA ASP A 6 7.03 -8.71 3.57
C ASP A 6 8.53 -8.44 3.81
N LEU A 7 9.34 -9.51 3.92
CA LEU A 7 10.81 -9.44 4.00
C LEU A 7 11.46 -9.68 2.62
N GLY A 8 10.69 -9.84 1.56
CA GLY A 8 11.17 -10.11 0.21
C GLY A 8 11.52 -11.57 -0.05
N LYS A 9 11.21 -12.50 0.87
CA LYS A 9 11.47 -13.93 0.66
C LYS A 9 10.34 -14.55 -0.16
N THR A 10 10.68 -15.23 -1.25
CA THR A 10 9.74 -16.09 -1.98
C THR A 10 9.38 -17.31 -1.15
N LEU A 11 8.09 -17.52 -0.91
CA LEU A 11 7.58 -18.70 -0.22
C LEU A 11 7.47 -19.87 -1.19
N ASP A 12 7.94 -21.06 -0.79
CA ASP A 12 7.73 -22.30 -1.53
C ASP A 12 6.26 -22.73 -1.39
N ALA A 13 5.39 -22.10 -2.19
CA ALA A 13 3.98 -22.40 -2.29
C ALA A 13 3.42 -21.85 -3.60
N GLU A 14 3.12 -22.73 -4.53
CA GLU A 14 2.51 -22.36 -5.80
C GLU A 14 1.03 -22.05 -5.66
N TYR A 15 0.60 -20.98 -6.32
CA TYR A 15 -0.80 -20.64 -6.48
C TYR A 15 -1.07 -20.05 -7.87
N ALA A 16 -2.35 -20.01 -8.25
CA ALA A 16 -2.85 -19.36 -9.45
C ALA A 16 -4.13 -18.57 -9.14
N VAL A 17 -4.48 -17.65 -10.03
CA VAL A 17 -5.78 -16.99 -10.06
C VAL A 17 -6.41 -17.27 -11.42
N GLU A 18 -7.69 -17.62 -11.43
CA GLU A 18 -8.45 -17.84 -12.66
C GLU A 18 -9.88 -17.33 -12.50
N ALA A 19 -10.58 -17.11 -13.61
CA ALA A 19 -12.03 -16.88 -13.58
C ALA A 19 -12.79 -18.15 -13.12
N ASP A 20 -13.82 -17.97 -12.31
CA ASP A 20 -14.68 -19.03 -11.78
C ASP A 20 -16.13 -18.55 -11.74
N GLY A 21 -16.83 -18.72 -12.86
CA GLY A 21 -18.14 -18.13 -13.09
C GLY A 21 -18.05 -16.60 -13.12
N ASP A 22 -18.89 -15.93 -12.33
CA ASP A 22 -18.92 -14.47 -12.19
C ASP A 22 -17.91 -13.95 -11.13
N HIS A 23 -16.98 -14.81 -10.70
CA HIS A 23 -16.02 -14.53 -9.65
C HIS A 23 -14.58 -14.81 -10.12
N LEU A 24 -13.61 -14.36 -9.32
CA LEU A 24 -12.23 -14.83 -9.42
C LEU A 24 -11.99 -15.95 -8.40
N ALA A 25 -11.10 -16.89 -8.71
CA ALA A 25 -10.71 -17.95 -7.81
C ALA A 25 -9.19 -17.99 -7.58
N VAL A 26 -8.78 -17.90 -6.31
CA VAL A 26 -7.40 -18.19 -5.90
C VAL A 26 -7.27 -19.69 -5.64
N ILE A 27 -6.34 -20.34 -6.33
CA ILE A 27 -6.05 -21.77 -6.19
C ILE A 27 -4.68 -21.93 -5.57
N LEU A 28 -4.63 -22.44 -4.35
CA LEU A 28 -3.39 -22.79 -3.66
C LEU A 28 -3.09 -24.27 -3.84
N GLU A 29 -1.94 -24.59 -4.42
CA GLU A 29 -1.53 -25.97 -4.72
C GLU A 29 -1.21 -26.76 -3.46
N SER A 30 -1.46 -28.07 -3.47
CA SER A 30 -1.26 -28.92 -2.30
C SER A 30 0.21 -29.01 -1.89
N ARG A 31 0.48 -29.16 -0.60
CA ARG A 31 1.79 -29.60 -0.10
C ARG A 31 1.95 -31.10 -0.25
N SER A 32 3.11 -31.53 -0.77
CA SER A 32 3.52 -32.92 -0.78
C SER A 32 4.83 -33.11 -0.01
N GLY A 33 4.86 -34.13 0.85
CA GLY A 33 6.09 -34.59 1.50
C GLY A 33 6.95 -35.42 0.55
N ARG A 34 8.13 -35.82 1.03
CA ARG A 34 9.09 -36.62 0.27
C ARG A 34 8.47 -37.98 -0.10
N ALA A 35 8.48 -38.30 -1.39
CA ALA A 35 8.10 -39.61 -1.92
C ALA A 35 9.25 -40.18 -2.76
N ALA A 36 9.25 -41.49 -3.02
CA ALA A 36 10.31 -42.12 -3.82
C ALA A 36 10.47 -41.40 -5.17
N GLY A 37 11.63 -40.76 -5.38
CA GLY A 37 11.96 -40.02 -6.60
C GLY A 37 11.34 -38.61 -6.74
N ARG A 38 10.59 -38.10 -5.75
CA ARG A 38 10.06 -36.72 -5.75
C ARG A 38 10.41 -35.98 -4.45
N GLY A 39 11.01 -34.79 -4.62
CA GLY A 39 11.29 -33.87 -3.53
C GLY A 39 10.01 -33.32 -2.87
N GLU A 40 10.18 -32.66 -1.73
CA GLU A 40 9.10 -31.90 -1.11
C GLU A 40 8.71 -30.72 -1.99
N ARG A 41 7.42 -30.36 -2.00
CA ARG A 41 6.90 -29.21 -2.76
C ARG A 41 5.86 -28.49 -1.92
N ASN A 42 5.79 -27.17 -2.11
CA ASN A 42 4.85 -26.29 -1.43
C ASN A 42 5.02 -26.37 0.10
N THR A 43 6.26 -26.42 0.58
CA THR A 43 6.59 -26.59 2.00
C THR A 43 6.08 -25.44 2.87
N ASP A 44 5.97 -24.24 2.29
CA ASP A 44 5.46 -23.02 2.93
C ASP A 44 3.94 -22.84 2.80
N TYR A 45 3.17 -23.86 2.37
CA TYR A 45 1.71 -23.80 2.15
C TYR A 45 0.93 -23.00 3.20
N ARG A 46 1.20 -23.25 4.49
CA ARG A 46 0.45 -22.58 5.58
C ARG A 46 0.83 -21.11 5.72
N ALA A 47 2.10 -20.78 5.53
CA ALA A 47 2.58 -19.40 5.54
C ALA A 47 2.02 -18.64 4.32
N ALA A 48 2.00 -19.27 3.15
CA ALA A 48 1.42 -18.70 1.95
C ALA A 48 -0.10 -18.48 2.07
N LEU A 49 -0.87 -19.45 2.59
CA LEU A 49 -2.31 -19.27 2.82
C LEU A 49 -2.59 -18.10 3.78
N ASP A 50 -1.79 -17.97 4.84
CA ASP A 50 -1.89 -16.90 5.83
C ASP A 50 -1.61 -15.52 5.19
N LEU A 51 -0.55 -15.43 4.38
CA LEU A 51 -0.19 -14.22 3.63
C LEU A 51 -1.24 -13.83 2.59
N LEU A 52 -1.70 -14.78 1.78
CA LEU A 52 -2.73 -14.54 0.76
C LEU A 52 -4.03 -14.03 1.40
N LEU A 53 -4.46 -14.61 2.53
CA LEU A 53 -5.65 -14.14 3.25
C LEU A 53 -5.49 -12.73 3.83
N ARG A 54 -4.29 -12.37 4.31
CA ARG A 54 -4.00 -10.99 4.75
C ARG A 54 -4.10 -10.00 3.59
N ARG A 55 -3.48 -10.28 2.45
CA ARG A 55 -3.54 -9.40 1.27
C ARG A 55 -4.95 -9.26 0.72
N LEU A 56 -5.69 -10.37 0.65
CA LEU A 56 -7.12 -10.34 0.28
C LEU A 56 -7.97 -9.54 1.28
N LYS A 57 -7.65 -9.58 2.58
CA LYS A 57 -8.29 -8.72 3.58
C LYS A 57 -8.03 -7.24 3.32
N GLU A 58 -6.80 -6.87 2.98
CA GLU A 58 -6.42 -5.48 2.66
C GLU A 58 -7.13 -4.98 1.40
N LEU A 59 -7.38 -5.87 0.43
CA LEU A 59 -8.21 -5.59 -0.76
C LEU A 59 -9.72 -5.55 -0.49
N GLY A 60 -10.16 -5.77 0.75
CA GLY A 60 -11.59 -5.80 1.10
C GLY A 60 -12.34 -6.99 0.49
N ALA A 61 -11.65 -8.07 0.15
CA ALA A 61 -12.26 -9.20 -0.55
C ALA A 61 -13.29 -9.95 0.32
N VAL A 62 -14.28 -10.53 -0.36
CA VAL A 62 -15.23 -11.49 0.19
C VAL A 62 -14.88 -12.88 -0.33
N VAL A 63 -14.66 -13.83 0.58
CA VAL A 63 -14.54 -15.25 0.23
C VAL A 63 -15.94 -15.83 0.12
N GLU A 64 -16.45 -15.92 -1.10
CA GLU A 64 -17.80 -16.44 -1.39
C GLU A 64 -17.90 -17.93 -1.09
N ALA A 65 -16.86 -18.68 -1.48
CA ALA A 65 -16.74 -20.09 -1.18
C ALA A 65 -15.27 -20.49 -0.98
N ALA A 66 -15.03 -21.48 -0.14
CA ALA A 66 -13.72 -22.10 0.00
C ALA A 66 -13.90 -23.61 -0.04
N VAL A 67 -13.21 -24.29 -0.95
CA VAL A 67 -13.41 -25.74 -1.19
C VAL A 67 -12.08 -26.47 -1.36
N VAL A 68 -12.06 -27.75 -1.01
CA VAL A 68 -10.96 -28.63 -1.40
C VAL A 68 -11.08 -28.95 -2.89
N ASP A 69 -10.07 -28.61 -3.68
CA ASP A 69 -10.00 -28.85 -5.12
C ASP A 69 -8.89 -29.84 -5.48
N SER A 70 -8.91 -30.97 -4.78
CA SER A 70 -7.96 -32.06 -4.99
C SER A 70 -8.43 -33.03 -6.07
N LEU A 71 -7.49 -33.73 -6.70
CA LEU A 71 -7.79 -34.79 -7.66
C LEU A 71 -8.70 -35.89 -7.08
N ILE A 72 -8.59 -36.18 -5.79
CA ILE A 72 -9.43 -37.20 -5.12
C ILE A 72 -10.88 -36.74 -5.04
N THR A 73 -11.13 -35.48 -4.63
CA THR A 73 -12.49 -34.94 -4.53
C THR A 73 -13.14 -34.81 -5.90
N GLN A 74 -12.37 -34.49 -6.93
CA GLN A 74 -12.82 -34.48 -8.33
C GLN A 74 -13.14 -35.89 -8.86
N ARG A 75 -12.24 -36.87 -8.67
CA ARG A 75 -12.45 -38.26 -9.11
C ARG A 75 -13.67 -38.92 -8.46
N ARG A 76 -13.93 -38.58 -7.19
CA ARG A 76 -15.11 -39.05 -6.46
C ARG A 76 -16.39 -38.26 -6.79
N GLN A 77 -16.30 -37.25 -7.65
CA GLN A 77 -17.41 -36.39 -8.04
C GLN A 77 -18.18 -35.83 -6.84
N LEU A 78 -17.44 -35.44 -5.79
CA LEU A 78 -18.05 -34.86 -4.60
C LEU A 78 -18.68 -33.52 -4.96
N SER A 79 -19.86 -33.27 -4.41
CA SER A 79 -20.54 -31.99 -4.54
C SER A 79 -19.70 -30.86 -3.94
N GLU A 80 -19.96 -29.62 -4.34
CA GLU A 80 -19.26 -28.46 -3.75
C GLU A 80 -19.52 -28.37 -2.23
N ALA A 81 -20.74 -28.69 -1.79
CA ALA A 81 -21.10 -28.73 -0.38
C ALA A 81 -20.26 -29.75 0.42
N ASP A 82 -20.03 -30.94 -0.14
CA ASP A 82 -19.19 -31.97 0.50
C ASP A 82 -17.70 -31.60 0.51
N ARG A 83 -17.30 -30.64 -0.34
CA ARG A 83 -15.94 -30.12 -0.45
C ARG A 83 -15.70 -28.86 0.37
N ALA A 84 -16.75 -28.28 0.96
CA ALA A 84 -16.74 -26.96 1.56
C ALA A 84 -15.88 -26.87 2.85
N LEU A 85 -15.10 -25.80 2.91
CA LEU A 85 -14.27 -25.40 4.04
C LEU A 85 -14.91 -24.29 4.89
N LEU A 86 -15.88 -23.57 4.32
CA LEU A 86 -16.67 -22.53 4.97
C LEU A 86 -18.15 -22.87 4.83
N ALA A 87 -18.95 -22.51 5.84
CA ALA A 87 -20.40 -22.73 5.84
C ALA A 87 -21.18 -21.61 5.12
N ALA A 88 -20.58 -20.43 5.01
CA ALA A 88 -21.16 -19.24 4.40
C ALA A 88 -20.03 -18.32 3.89
N PRO A 89 -20.35 -17.36 3.01
CA PRO A 89 -19.41 -16.32 2.60
C PRO A 89 -18.79 -15.58 3.78
N VAL A 90 -17.52 -15.19 3.65
CA VAL A 90 -16.77 -14.46 4.68
C VAL A 90 -16.19 -13.19 4.08
N ARG A 91 -16.69 -12.03 4.53
CA ARG A 91 -16.06 -10.74 4.26
C ARG A 91 -14.79 -10.62 5.10
N LEU A 92 -13.63 -10.50 4.45
CA LEU A 92 -12.35 -10.56 5.15
C LEU A 92 -12.06 -9.30 6.00
N SER A 93 -12.64 -8.14 5.65
CA SER A 93 -12.54 -6.93 6.48
C SER A 93 -13.03 -7.17 7.91
N ASP A 94 -14.07 -7.99 8.07
CA ASP A 94 -14.76 -8.23 9.33
C ASP A 94 -14.09 -9.34 10.16
N VAL A 95 -13.08 -10.02 9.62
CA VAL A 95 -12.34 -11.09 10.30
C VAL A 95 -11.27 -10.47 11.21
N PRO A 96 -11.40 -10.54 12.55
CA PRO A 96 -10.44 -9.90 13.45
C PRO A 96 -9.10 -10.63 13.48
N ASP A 97 -9.11 -11.95 13.32
CA ASP A 97 -7.92 -12.80 13.34
C ASP A 97 -7.86 -13.70 12.09
N VAL A 98 -6.99 -13.31 11.16
CA VAL A 98 -6.74 -14.04 9.92
C VAL A 98 -6.06 -15.39 10.18
N ALA A 99 -5.22 -15.50 11.21
CA ALA A 99 -4.55 -16.74 11.56
C ALA A 99 -5.56 -17.78 12.07
N ALA A 100 -6.55 -17.34 12.86
CA ALA A 100 -7.67 -18.19 13.28
C ALA A 100 -8.52 -18.67 12.09
N LEU A 101 -8.81 -17.80 11.11
CA LEU A 101 -9.49 -18.19 9.87
C LEU A 101 -8.69 -19.25 9.09
N ARG A 102 -7.38 -19.03 8.91
CA ARG A 102 -6.49 -19.98 8.24
C ARG A 102 -6.44 -21.32 8.95
N LEU A 103 -6.42 -21.33 10.29
CA LEU A 103 -6.47 -22.55 11.08
C LEU A 103 -7.80 -23.30 10.89
N ARG A 104 -8.93 -22.58 10.86
CA ARG A 104 -10.25 -23.15 10.60
C ARG A 104 -10.32 -23.82 9.22
N LEU A 105 -9.87 -23.13 8.17
CA LEU A 105 -9.81 -23.65 6.81
C LEU A 105 -8.97 -24.92 6.73
N THR A 106 -7.73 -24.88 7.24
CA THR A 106 -6.80 -26.03 7.16
C THR A 106 -7.27 -27.21 8.01
N ASN A 107 -7.86 -26.99 9.19
CA ASN A 107 -8.41 -28.08 9.99
C ASN A 107 -9.60 -28.77 9.29
N ARG A 108 -10.49 -28.00 8.65
CA ARG A 108 -11.64 -28.57 7.94
C ARG A 108 -11.21 -29.47 6.77
N GLN A 109 -10.11 -29.14 6.09
CA GLN A 109 -9.54 -29.97 5.01
C GLN A 109 -9.27 -31.42 5.45
N LYS A 110 -8.94 -31.68 6.72
CA LYS A 110 -8.62 -33.03 7.22
C LYS A 110 -9.79 -34.01 7.01
N THR A 111 -11.02 -33.52 7.12
CA THR A 111 -12.26 -34.31 7.04
C THR A 111 -12.82 -34.42 5.62
N VAL A 112 -12.53 -33.46 4.75
CA VAL A 112 -13.11 -33.42 3.40
C VAL A 112 -12.58 -34.55 2.52
N GLY A 113 -13.50 -35.30 1.92
CA GLY A 113 -13.20 -36.40 0.99
C GLY A 113 -12.57 -37.63 1.65
N GLN A 114 -12.68 -37.78 2.97
CA GLN A 114 -12.33 -39.03 3.64
C GLN A 114 -13.29 -40.15 3.23
N ALA A 115 -12.80 -41.39 3.21
CA ALA A 115 -13.68 -42.55 3.10
C ALA A 115 -14.50 -42.70 4.40
N PRO A 116 -15.74 -43.24 4.34
CA PRO A 116 -16.60 -43.38 5.51
C PRO A 116 -15.97 -44.18 6.66
N ASP A 117 -15.00 -45.04 6.36
CA ASP A 117 -14.31 -45.93 7.28
C ASP A 117 -12.90 -45.44 7.69
N ALA A 118 -12.53 -44.20 7.34
CA ALA A 118 -11.20 -43.67 7.61
C ALA A 118 -10.93 -43.53 9.12
N ARG A 119 -9.93 -44.28 9.61
CA ARG A 119 -9.55 -44.32 11.04
C ARG A 119 -8.68 -43.15 11.51
N HIS A 120 -8.12 -42.37 10.57
CA HIS A 120 -7.20 -41.27 10.87
C HIS A 120 -7.60 -40.00 10.13
N ALA A 121 -7.37 -38.85 10.78
CA ALA A 121 -7.56 -37.54 10.16
C ALA A 121 -6.67 -37.39 8.91
N GLY A 122 -7.25 -36.86 7.83
CA GLY A 122 -6.54 -36.64 6.57
C GLY A 122 -5.57 -35.45 6.61
N ASN A 123 -4.90 -35.20 5.49
CA ASN A 123 -4.00 -34.05 5.35
C ASN A 123 -4.76 -32.70 5.39
N SER A 124 -4.14 -31.67 5.99
CA SER A 124 -4.62 -30.28 6.13
C SER A 124 -3.95 -29.27 5.19
N THR A 125 -3.31 -29.76 4.12
CA THR A 125 -2.59 -28.96 3.12
C THR A 125 -2.93 -29.43 1.71
N LYS A 126 -4.22 -29.65 1.46
CA LYS A 126 -4.76 -30.09 0.17
C LYS A 126 -4.89 -28.89 -0.78
N ARG A 127 -4.92 -29.15 -2.08
CA ARG A 127 -5.20 -28.13 -3.10
C ARG A 127 -6.54 -27.48 -2.76
N THR A 128 -6.57 -26.17 -2.64
CA THR A 128 -7.71 -25.40 -2.14
C THR A 128 -8.05 -24.31 -3.14
N ARG A 129 -9.34 -24.15 -3.40
CA ARG A 129 -9.90 -23.08 -4.23
C ARG A 129 -10.69 -22.14 -3.33
N LEU A 130 -10.36 -20.85 -3.39
CA LEU A 130 -11.09 -19.77 -2.75
C LEU A 130 -11.76 -18.96 -3.86
N ARG A 131 -13.09 -18.99 -3.93
CA ARG A 131 -13.88 -18.16 -4.85
C ARG A 131 -14.14 -16.81 -4.19
N LEU A 132 -13.90 -15.73 -4.91
CA LEU A 132 -13.73 -14.40 -4.35
C LEU A 132 -14.53 -13.35 -5.14
N THR A 133 -15.09 -12.42 -4.39
CA THR A 133 -15.41 -11.08 -4.89
C THR A 133 -14.35 -10.12 -4.37
N VAL A 134 -13.62 -9.45 -5.25
CA VAL A 134 -12.54 -8.53 -4.88
C VAL A 134 -12.86 -7.14 -5.43
N PRO A 135 -13.11 -6.14 -4.57
CA PRO A 135 -13.34 -4.76 -4.99
C PRO A 135 -12.25 -4.27 -5.96
N GLY A 136 -12.66 -3.74 -7.11
CA GLY A 136 -11.73 -3.21 -8.11
C GLY A 136 -11.13 -4.25 -9.07
N TYR A 137 -11.54 -5.52 -9.01
CA TYR A 137 -11.12 -6.58 -9.93
C TYR A 137 -12.33 -7.26 -10.57
N GLY A 138 -12.35 -7.30 -11.91
CA GLY A 138 -13.29 -8.08 -12.70
C GLY A 138 -12.75 -9.47 -13.04
N ILE A 139 -13.57 -10.30 -13.70
CA ILE A 139 -13.19 -11.67 -14.11
C ILE A 139 -11.98 -11.72 -15.05
N ASP A 140 -11.74 -10.65 -15.80
CA ASP A 140 -10.60 -10.54 -16.74
C ASP A 140 -9.29 -10.11 -16.04
N ASP A 141 -9.34 -9.80 -14.74
CA ASP A 141 -8.19 -9.31 -13.97
C ASP A 141 -7.40 -10.41 -13.25
N ALA A 142 -7.56 -11.68 -13.65
CA ALA A 142 -6.92 -12.81 -12.97
C ALA A 142 -5.39 -12.65 -12.86
N ASP A 143 -4.72 -12.28 -13.96
CA ASP A 143 -3.27 -12.06 -13.98
C ASP A 143 -2.85 -10.88 -13.10
N ARG A 144 -3.64 -9.79 -13.11
CA ARG A 144 -3.41 -8.60 -12.28
C ARG A 144 -3.52 -8.96 -10.79
N LEU A 145 -4.61 -9.61 -10.39
CA LEU A 145 -4.80 -10.05 -9.01
C LEU A 145 -3.70 -11.03 -8.57
N ALA A 146 -3.26 -11.94 -9.45
CA ALA A 146 -2.16 -12.84 -9.15
C ALA A 146 -0.83 -12.10 -8.95
N ALA A 147 -0.55 -11.05 -9.73
CA ALA A 147 0.66 -10.24 -9.55
C ALA A 147 0.63 -9.43 -8.24
N ASP A 148 -0.51 -8.80 -7.95
CA ASP A 148 -0.72 -7.97 -6.75
C ASP A 148 -0.63 -8.84 -5.48
N LEU A 149 -1.27 -10.01 -5.49
CA LEU A 149 -1.16 -10.97 -4.39
C LEU A 149 0.24 -11.56 -4.23
N ALA A 150 1.05 -11.64 -5.29
CA ALA A 150 2.42 -12.16 -5.21
C ALA A 150 3.36 -11.16 -4.55
N THR A 151 3.21 -9.88 -4.87
CA THR A 151 4.13 -8.81 -4.49
C THR A 151 3.66 -8.00 -3.28
N GLY A 152 2.37 -8.07 -2.93
CA GLY A 152 1.77 -7.18 -1.94
C GLY A 152 1.58 -5.75 -2.44
N LEU A 153 1.74 -5.52 -3.75
CA LEU A 153 1.42 -4.25 -4.40
C LEU A 153 -0.09 -4.17 -4.55
N ILE A 154 -0.77 -3.76 -3.49
CA ILE A 154 -2.21 -3.52 -3.49
C ILE A 154 -2.48 -2.25 -4.31
N PRO A 155 -3.37 -2.27 -5.31
CA PRO A 155 -3.91 -1.06 -5.88
C PRO A 155 -4.55 -0.27 -4.75
N GLN A 156 -4.09 0.96 -4.56
CA GLN A 156 -4.70 1.84 -3.59
C GLN A 156 -6.20 1.96 -3.92
N PRO A 157 -7.10 1.90 -2.90
CA PRO A 157 -8.50 2.29 -3.10
C PRO A 157 -8.57 3.67 -3.73
N ASP A 158 -9.65 3.99 -4.45
CA ASP A 158 -9.86 5.21 -5.25
C ASP A 158 -9.07 6.41 -4.68
N VAL A 159 -7.87 6.60 -5.24
CA VAL A 159 -6.83 7.47 -4.68
C VAL A 159 -7.37 8.89 -4.58
N ALA A 160 -8.17 9.28 -5.57
CA ALA A 160 -8.82 10.57 -5.63
C ALA A 160 -9.77 10.79 -4.44
N ALA A 161 -10.61 9.81 -4.11
CA ALA A 161 -11.56 9.94 -3.00
C ALA A 161 -10.87 10.02 -1.63
N GLN A 162 -9.79 9.27 -1.44
CA GLN A 162 -9.03 9.32 -0.19
C GLN A 162 -8.17 10.58 -0.06
N ASP A 163 -7.62 11.09 -1.17
CA ASP A 163 -6.88 12.34 -1.19
C ASP A 163 -7.82 13.53 -0.92
N GLU A 164 -9.03 13.49 -1.49
CA GLU A 164 -10.07 14.50 -1.25
C GLU A 164 -10.51 14.51 0.22
N SER A 165 -10.81 13.35 0.81
CA SER A 165 -11.19 13.26 2.23
C SER A 165 -10.09 13.81 3.14
N ALA A 166 -8.83 13.38 2.94
CA ALA A 166 -7.71 13.85 3.76
C ALA A 166 -7.49 15.36 3.61
N ALA A 167 -7.65 15.89 2.40
CA ALA A 167 -7.52 17.31 2.13
C ALA A 167 -8.65 18.13 2.79
N VAL A 168 -9.89 17.64 2.76
CA VAL A 168 -11.03 18.26 3.45
C VAL A 168 -10.81 18.27 4.97
N ASP A 169 -10.41 17.13 5.54
CA ASP A 169 -10.15 17.00 6.98
C ASP A 169 -9.04 17.96 7.43
N LEU A 170 -7.98 18.10 6.64
CA LEU A 170 -6.89 19.03 6.92
C LEU A 170 -7.33 20.49 6.84
N LEU A 171 -8.06 20.88 5.79
CA LEU A 171 -8.57 22.25 5.66
C LEU A 171 -9.50 22.62 6.82
N ALA A 172 -10.37 21.70 7.23
CA ALA A 172 -11.23 21.86 8.39
C ALA A 172 -10.41 22.02 9.68
N ALA A 173 -9.40 21.19 9.90
CA ALA A 173 -8.52 21.28 11.08
C ALA A 173 -7.72 22.59 11.13
N LEU A 174 -7.30 23.11 9.97
CA LEU A 174 -6.60 24.40 9.86
C LEU A 174 -7.52 25.62 10.01
N GLY A 175 -8.84 25.42 10.17
CA GLY A 175 -9.81 26.51 10.28
C GLY A 175 -9.97 27.32 8.98
N VAL A 176 -9.59 26.74 7.85
CA VAL A 176 -9.75 27.38 6.53
C VAL A 176 -11.18 27.11 6.06
N LEU A 177 -12.01 28.15 6.03
CA LEU A 177 -13.39 28.06 5.53
C LEU A 177 -13.39 27.56 4.07
N THR A 178 -13.79 26.30 3.88
CA THR A 178 -14.06 25.73 2.56
C THR A 178 -15.43 26.20 2.08
N GLU A 179 -15.48 27.30 1.33
CA GLU A 179 -16.49 27.38 0.28
C GLU A 179 -16.09 26.36 -0.80
N ILE A 180 -16.91 25.32 -0.96
CA ILE A 180 -16.83 24.45 -2.13
C ILE A 180 -17.27 25.30 -3.32
N VAL A 181 -16.30 26.01 -3.92
CA VAL A 181 -16.51 26.80 -5.13
C VAL A 181 -16.51 25.82 -6.29
N GLU A 182 -17.67 25.57 -6.90
CA GLU A 182 -17.73 24.95 -8.23
C GLU A 182 -16.81 25.70 -9.18
N ALA A 183 -16.08 24.96 -10.01
CA ALA A 183 -14.96 25.45 -10.79
C ALA A 183 -15.39 26.43 -11.89
N GLU A 184 -15.63 27.69 -11.53
CA GLU A 184 -15.50 28.80 -12.46
C GLU A 184 -14.64 29.93 -11.89
N LYS A 185 -13.51 30.14 -12.59
CA LYS A 185 -12.68 31.34 -12.64
C LYS A 185 -12.08 31.83 -11.31
N SER A 186 -10.86 31.38 -11.05
CA SER A 186 -9.86 32.28 -10.47
C SER A 186 -8.62 32.33 -11.36
N HIS A 187 -8.53 33.44 -12.10
CA HIS A 187 -7.38 33.82 -12.93
C HIS A 187 -6.21 34.23 -12.04
N VAL A 188 -5.05 33.56 -12.17
CA VAL A 188 -3.73 34.23 -12.27
C VAL A 188 -2.82 33.38 -13.18
N THR A 189 -2.17 34.06 -14.12
CA THR A 189 -1.25 33.66 -15.19
C THR A 189 -0.34 32.43 -14.98
N SER A 190 -0.69 31.29 -15.61
CA SER A 190 0.04 30.65 -16.74
C SER A 190 -0.21 29.13 -16.82
N ALA A 191 -0.46 28.67 -18.06
CA ALA A 191 -0.65 27.30 -18.54
C ALA A 191 -1.87 26.49 -18.04
N THR A 192 -2.80 26.29 -18.98
CA THR A 192 -4.11 25.64 -18.89
C THR A 192 -4.02 24.12 -18.77
N TYR A 193 -4.71 23.54 -17.78
CA TYR A 193 -5.36 22.22 -17.85
C TYR A 193 -6.65 22.25 -17.02
N GLU A 194 -7.69 21.56 -17.48
CA GLU A 194 -8.88 21.24 -16.69
C GLU A 194 -8.43 20.46 -15.44
N ARG A 195 -8.52 21.07 -14.26
CA ARG A 195 -8.34 20.36 -13.00
C ARG A 195 -9.69 19.78 -12.60
N ALA A 196 -9.80 18.46 -12.56
CA ALA A 196 -10.84 17.79 -11.79
C ALA A 196 -10.82 18.40 -10.37
N ALA A 197 -11.99 18.74 -9.82
CA ALA A 197 -12.12 19.47 -8.57
C ALA A 197 -11.28 18.89 -7.42
N ALA A 198 -11.10 17.57 -7.38
CA ALA A 198 -10.26 16.86 -6.42
C ALA A 198 -8.80 17.38 -6.37
N THR A 199 -8.14 17.54 -7.51
CA THR A 199 -6.75 18.05 -7.58
C THR A 199 -6.63 19.48 -7.03
N VAL A 200 -7.69 20.29 -7.17
CA VAL A 200 -7.72 21.65 -6.64
C VAL A 200 -7.80 21.63 -5.11
N VAL A 201 -8.62 20.75 -4.53
CA VAL A 201 -8.79 20.63 -3.08
C VAL A 201 -7.51 20.15 -2.40
N VAL A 202 -6.84 19.12 -2.95
CA VAL A 202 -5.57 18.59 -2.43
C VAL A 202 -4.49 19.68 -2.38
N LEU A 203 -4.26 20.38 -3.49
CA LEU A 203 -3.26 21.46 -3.55
C LEU A 203 -3.58 22.64 -2.63
N ARG A 204 -4.87 22.88 -2.32
CA ARG A 204 -5.27 23.89 -1.33
C ARG A 204 -4.91 23.45 0.09
N ALA A 205 -5.10 22.18 0.43
CA ALA A 205 -4.78 21.64 1.74
C ALA A 205 -3.26 21.67 2.02
N GLU A 206 -2.45 21.23 1.06
CA GLU A 206 -0.98 21.31 1.15
C GLU A 206 -0.50 22.76 1.25
N ALA A 207 -1.03 23.66 0.42
CA ALA A 207 -0.71 25.08 0.49
C ALA A 207 -1.10 25.72 1.83
N ALA A 208 -2.23 25.32 2.42
CA ALA A 208 -2.65 25.79 3.73
C ALA A 208 -1.70 25.30 4.84
N LEU A 209 -1.27 24.04 4.80
CA LEU A 209 -0.29 23.49 5.74
C LEU A 209 1.07 24.18 5.60
N VAL A 210 1.54 24.41 4.37
CA VAL A 210 2.76 25.18 4.10
C VAL A 210 2.65 26.61 4.60
N SER A 211 1.50 27.26 4.40
CA SER A 211 1.24 28.60 4.93
C SER A 211 1.34 28.61 6.46
N ARG A 212 0.69 27.64 7.13
CA ARG A 212 0.75 27.48 8.59
C ARG A 212 2.19 27.29 9.07
N TYR A 213 2.96 26.43 8.40
CA TYR A 213 4.37 26.21 8.73
C TYR A 213 5.20 27.49 8.56
N ARG A 214 5.00 28.22 7.45
CA ARG A 214 5.66 29.52 7.21
C ARG A 214 5.39 30.54 8.31
N HIS A 215 4.16 30.61 8.83
CA HIS A 215 3.84 31.51 9.94
C HIS A 215 4.51 31.09 11.26
N SER A 216 4.80 29.79 11.44
CA SER A 216 5.47 29.27 12.64
C SER A 216 6.97 29.56 12.68
N ILE A 217 7.60 29.87 11.53
CA ILE A 217 9.03 30.17 11.44
C ILE A 217 9.24 31.68 11.21
N SER A 218 10.10 32.31 12.00
CA SER A 218 10.38 33.76 11.94
C SER A 218 11.23 34.18 10.72
N GLY A 219 11.09 33.53 9.57
CA GLY A 219 11.98 33.65 8.41
C GLY A 219 11.28 33.80 7.06
N SER A 220 11.82 34.69 6.22
CA SER A 220 11.39 35.00 4.84
C SER A 220 11.68 33.86 3.85
N GLY A 221 11.08 32.69 4.03
CA GLY A 221 11.20 31.54 3.12
C GLY A 221 10.38 31.73 1.85
N ASP A 222 10.85 32.56 0.92
CA ASP A 222 10.00 33.20 -0.10
C ASP A 222 9.89 32.48 -1.46
N HIS A 223 10.42 31.27 -1.62
CA HIS A 223 10.54 30.70 -2.97
C HIS A 223 9.92 29.30 -3.09
N ARG A 224 9.07 29.13 -4.11
CA ARG A 224 8.82 27.83 -4.74
C ARG A 224 9.88 27.65 -5.83
N LEU A 225 10.63 26.56 -5.80
CA LEU A 225 11.54 26.25 -6.89
C LEU A 225 10.73 25.65 -8.04
N ARG A 226 10.96 26.16 -9.25
CA ARG A 226 10.51 25.54 -10.49
C ARG A 226 11.70 24.73 -11.04
N SER A 227 11.53 23.43 -11.16
CA SER A 227 12.49 22.54 -11.83
C SER A 227 11.90 22.05 -13.16
N ALA A 228 12.69 21.33 -13.96
CA ALA A 228 12.20 20.69 -15.18
C ALA A 228 11.14 19.60 -14.91
N VAL A 229 11.09 19.09 -13.66
CA VAL A 229 10.24 17.97 -13.25
C VAL A 229 9.03 18.38 -12.40
N GLY A 230 8.97 19.63 -11.92
CA GLY A 230 7.84 20.09 -11.11
C GLY A 230 8.14 21.31 -10.23
N HIS A 231 7.23 21.57 -9.31
CA HIS A 231 7.28 22.68 -8.36
C HIS A 231 7.43 22.18 -6.94
N THR A 232 8.47 22.62 -6.23
CA THR A 232 8.56 22.35 -4.79
C THR A 232 7.50 23.15 -4.04
N ASP A 233 6.93 22.58 -2.98
CA ASP A 233 5.99 23.30 -2.12
C ASP A 233 6.62 24.49 -1.41
N LEU A 234 7.81 24.29 -0.86
CA LEU A 234 8.57 25.33 -0.16
C LEU A 234 10.08 25.08 -0.28
N TYR A 235 10.82 26.15 -0.58
CA TYR A 235 12.27 26.16 -0.50
C TYR A 235 12.74 27.29 0.43
N LEU A 236 13.50 26.92 1.45
CA LEU A 236 14.11 27.83 2.39
C LEU A 236 15.56 28.10 1.95
N SER A 237 15.77 29.22 1.25
CA SER A 237 17.00 29.51 0.52
C SER A 237 18.21 29.77 1.42
N ARG A 238 18.02 30.24 2.65
CA ARG A 238 19.12 30.47 3.61
C ARG A 238 19.66 29.15 4.16
N GLU A 239 18.77 28.19 4.34
CA GLU A 239 19.03 26.87 4.89
C GLU A 239 19.38 25.85 3.80
N GLY A 240 19.06 26.16 2.54
CA GLY A 240 19.09 25.22 1.41
C GLY A 240 18.21 24.02 1.67
N GLU A 241 17.01 24.25 2.22
CA GLU A 241 16.07 23.20 2.60
C GLU A 241 14.90 23.15 1.62
N ILE A 242 14.67 21.98 1.01
CA ILE A 242 13.45 21.71 0.24
C ILE A 242 12.47 21.01 1.16
N ILE A 243 11.24 21.54 1.19
CA ILE A 243 10.13 21.00 1.96
C ILE A 243 9.02 20.62 0.99
N GLU A 244 8.53 19.40 1.14
CA GLU A 244 7.40 18.84 0.42
C GLU A 244 6.27 18.54 1.40
N ALA A 245 5.10 19.14 1.21
CA ALA A 245 3.95 18.95 2.08
C ALA A 245 3.02 17.88 1.53
N LYS A 246 2.25 17.25 2.43
CA LYS A 246 1.19 16.31 2.04
C LYS A 246 -0.08 16.60 2.81
N SER A 247 -1.22 16.27 2.20
CA SER A 247 -2.55 16.38 2.83
C SER A 247 -2.83 15.31 3.88
N GLY A 248 -2.01 14.25 3.97
CA GLY A 248 -2.15 13.19 4.97
C GLY A 248 -0.81 12.57 5.39
N ALA A 249 -0.83 11.76 6.45
CA ALA A 249 0.37 11.17 7.07
C ALA A 249 0.48 9.64 6.93
N SER A 250 -0.35 9.02 6.08
CA SER A 250 -0.29 7.58 5.82
C SER A 250 0.97 7.20 5.04
N HIS A 251 1.32 5.91 5.05
CA HIS A 251 2.47 5.37 4.33
C HIS A 251 2.55 5.79 2.85
N ARG A 252 1.39 5.97 2.17
CA ARG A 252 1.35 6.44 0.78
C ARG A 252 1.95 7.83 0.62
N TYR A 253 1.54 8.76 1.48
CA TYR A 253 1.95 10.16 1.42
C TYR A 253 3.43 10.28 1.76
N VAL A 254 3.91 9.44 2.67
CA VAL A 254 5.33 9.36 3.00
C VAL A 254 6.15 8.91 1.79
N ARG A 255 5.70 7.87 1.07
CA ARG A 255 6.38 7.41 -0.14
C ARG A 255 6.33 8.44 -1.28
N ASP A 256 5.20 9.10 -1.45
CA ASP A 256 5.04 10.16 -2.46
C ASP A 256 5.96 11.36 -2.15
N ALA A 257 5.92 11.88 -0.92
CA ALA A 257 6.82 12.96 -0.50
C ALA A 257 8.30 12.59 -0.65
N LEU A 258 8.67 11.37 -0.25
CA LEU A 258 10.04 10.87 -0.43
C LEU A 258 10.45 10.86 -1.91
N GLY A 259 9.60 10.32 -2.79
CA GLY A 259 9.86 10.28 -4.22
C GLY A 259 10.06 11.66 -4.82
N GLN A 260 9.16 12.60 -4.53
CA GLN A 260 9.21 13.97 -5.04
C GLN A 260 10.44 14.72 -4.52
N LEU A 261 10.76 14.60 -3.22
CA LEU A 261 11.95 15.24 -2.64
C LEU A 261 13.25 14.75 -3.28
N LEU A 262 13.38 13.45 -3.51
CA LEU A 262 14.56 12.87 -4.18
C LEU A 262 14.66 13.31 -5.64
N ASP A 263 13.52 13.40 -6.34
CA ASP A 263 13.48 13.90 -7.72
C ASP A 263 13.86 15.38 -7.80
N TYR A 264 13.39 16.22 -6.87
CA TYR A 264 13.80 17.62 -6.80
C TYR A 264 15.29 17.76 -6.49
N ALA A 265 15.81 16.99 -5.51
CA ALA A 265 17.19 17.11 -5.05
C ALA A 265 18.23 16.93 -6.18
N VAL A 266 17.94 16.11 -7.19
CA VAL A 266 18.83 15.86 -8.33
C VAL A 266 18.61 16.81 -9.51
N ASN A 267 17.45 17.47 -9.59
CA ASN A 267 17.04 18.30 -10.73
C ASN A 267 17.05 19.82 -10.47
N VAL A 268 17.24 20.26 -9.23
CA VAL A 268 17.35 21.69 -8.92
C VAL A 268 18.77 22.22 -9.14
N THR A 269 18.86 23.47 -9.59
CA THR A 269 20.15 24.16 -9.84
C THR A 269 20.61 25.00 -8.64
N VAL A 270 19.91 24.92 -7.52
CA VAL A 270 20.22 25.68 -6.30
C VAL A 270 20.85 24.78 -5.25
N PRO A 271 21.62 25.32 -4.29
CA PRO A 271 22.19 24.52 -3.21
C PRO A 271 21.12 23.84 -2.35
N VAL A 272 21.19 22.51 -2.25
CA VAL A 272 20.34 21.72 -1.35
C VAL A 272 21.21 21.06 -0.27
N HIS A 273 20.88 21.34 0.98
CA HIS A 273 21.51 20.80 2.18
C HIS A 273 20.54 19.94 3.00
N ARG A 274 19.23 20.12 2.82
CA ARG A 274 18.24 19.39 3.60
C ARG A 274 16.99 19.12 2.78
N LEU A 275 16.44 17.94 2.97
CA LEU A 275 15.13 17.54 2.46
C LEU A 275 14.24 17.25 3.65
N THR A 276 13.00 17.71 3.60
CA THR A 276 12.04 17.54 4.70
C THR A 276 10.66 17.25 4.14
N ALA A 277 10.03 16.18 4.63
CA ALA A 277 8.63 15.89 4.35
C ALA A 277 7.77 16.48 5.47
N LEU A 278 6.76 17.28 5.12
CA LEU A 278 5.85 17.98 6.02
C LEU A 278 4.45 17.33 6.01
N PHE A 279 3.99 16.91 7.18
CA PHE A 279 2.72 16.18 7.35
C PHE A 279 1.76 16.88 8.32
N PRO A 280 0.44 16.65 8.18
CA PRO A 280 -0.56 17.23 9.08
C PRO A 280 -0.69 16.48 10.42
N ALA A 281 -0.07 15.31 10.54
CA ALA A 281 -0.02 14.50 11.75
C ALA A 281 1.26 13.66 11.76
N ALA A 282 1.64 13.09 12.91
CA ALA A 282 2.79 12.21 13.00
C ALA A 282 2.61 10.93 12.15
N PRO A 283 3.49 10.65 11.18
CA PRO A 283 3.47 9.36 10.47
C PRO A 283 3.84 8.21 11.41
N ALA A 284 3.54 6.97 10.99
CA ALA A 284 3.94 5.79 11.76
C ALA A 284 5.47 5.71 11.90
N ALA A 285 5.96 5.11 13.00
CA ALA A 285 7.40 5.06 13.28
C ALA A 285 8.21 4.33 12.18
N CYS A 286 7.60 3.36 11.48
CA CYS A 286 8.23 2.71 10.32
C CYS A 286 8.42 3.66 9.14
N ASP A 287 7.51 4.62 8.98
CA ASP A 287 7.49 5.56 7.86
C ASP A 287 8.50 6.69 8.09
N ILE A 288 8.62 7.14 9.34
CA ILE A 288 9.72 8.04 9.74
C ILE A 288 11.08 7.38 9.51
N ARG A 289 11.23 6.09 9.88
CA ARG A 289 12.47 5.34 9.60
C ARG A 289 12.76 5.22 8.11
N LEU A 290 11.73 5.08 7.26
CA LEU A 290 11.89 5.08 5.81
C LEU A 290 12.48 6.41 5.33
N LEU A 291 11.92 7.56 5.74
CA LEU A 291 12.47 8.87 5.39
C LEU A 291 13.92 9.04 5.87
N HIS A 292 14.19 8.66 7.11
CA HIS A 292 15.52 8.76 7.72
C HIS A 292 16.58 7.92 7.00
N ALA A 293 16.20 6.76 6.44
CA ALA A 293 17.09 5.92 5.65
C ALA A 293 17.62 6.62 4.39
N TYR A 294 16.90 7.64 3.90
CA TYR A 294 17.30 8.48 2.78
C TYR A 294 17.77 9.87 3.21
N GLY A 295 18.03 10.10 4.50
CA GLY A 295 18.51 11.41 4.98
C GLY A 295 17.46 12.52 4.93
N VAL A 296 16.17 12.17 4.81
CA VAL A 296 15.04 13.11 4.76
C VAL A 296 14.48 13.31 6.17
N ASP A 297 14.38 14.56 6.62
CA ASP A 297 13.75 14.90 7.88
C ASP A 297 12.22 14.69 7.78
N CYS A 298 11.59 14.30 8.90
CA CYS A 298 10.12 14.30 9.01
C CYS A 298 9.70 15.48 9.87
N LEU A 299 8.79 16.29 9.37
CA LEU A 299 8.17 17.40 10.08
C LEU A 299 6.67 17.16 10.14
N HIS A 300 6.05 17.30 11.31
CA HIS A 300 4.60 17.22 11.39
C HIS A 300 4.01 18.33 12.24
N TRP A 301 2.78 18.71 11.89
CA TRP A 301 1.97 19.63 12.68
C TRP A 301 1.45 18.94 13.94
N ASP A 302 1.50 19.63 15.08
CA ASP A 302 1.05 19.10 16.36
C ASP A 302 -0.45 19.33 16.66
N GLY A 303 -1.14 20.03 15.76
CA GLY A 303 -2.55 20.39 15.89
C GLY A 303 -2.81 21.84 16.31
N ASP A 304 -1.77 22.60 16.70
CA ASP A 304 -1.89 23.99 17.17
C ASP A 304 -1.04 24.96 16.32
N GLU A 305 -0.13 25.72 16.92
CA GLU A 305 0.73 26.68 16.22
C GLU A 305 2.16 26.17 15.99
N SER A 306 2.47 24.97 16.49
CA SER A 306 3.82 24.41 16.49
C SER A 306 3.98 23.21 15.56
N PHE A 307 5.23 22.93 15.23
CA PHE A 307 5.62 21.81 14.38
C PHE A 307 6.74 21.03 15.07
N ILE A 308 6.61 19.70 15.03
CA ILE A 308 7.58 18.78 15.63
C ILE A 308 8.44 18.19 14.51
N ARG A 309 9.75 18.42 14.61
CA ARG A 309 10.75 17.89 13.68
C ARG A 309 11.39 16.61 14.25
N HIS A 310 11.43 15.58 13.42
CA HIS A 310 12.23 14.38 13.60
C HIS A 310 13.39 14.41 12.60
N PRO A 311 14.57 14.92 13.00
CA PRO A 311 15.71 15.03 12.10
C PRO A 311 16.20 13.63 11.70
N ALA A 312 16.55 13.46 10.43
CA ALA A 312 17.30 12.29 10.00
C ALA A 312 18.70 12.29 10.65
N PRO A 313 19.30 11.11 10.91
CA PRO A 313 20.66 11.02 11.41
C PRO A 313 21.65 11.73 10.48
N ASP A 314 22.53 12.59 11.03
CA ASP A 314 23.46 13.40 10.25
C ASP A 314 24.35 12.55 9.33
N ALA A 315 24.85 11.41 9.82
CA ALA A 315 25.68 10.50 9.02
C ALA A 315 24.96 9.97 7.77
N VAL A 316 23.64 9.74 7.84
CA VAL A 316 22.86 9.30 6.67
C VAL A 316 22.59 10.46 5.73
N ARG A 317 22.26 11.64 6.28
CA ARG A 317 22.07 12.85 5.48
C ARG A 317 23.32 13.21 4.69
N ASP A 318 24.49 13.19 5.32
CA ASP A 318 25.76 13.50 4.68
C ASP A 318 26.08 12.50 3.57
N ALA A 319 25.85 11.20 3.80
CA ALA A 319 26.02 10.17 2.78
C ALA A 319 25.09 10.39 1.57
N MET A 320 23.82 10.72 1.82
CA MET A 320 22.82 10.93 0.77
C MET A 320 23.03 12.24 -0.01
N GLN A 321 23.48 13.31 0.64
CA GLN A 321 23.80 14.57 -0.04
C GLN A 321 24.85 14.39 -1.14
N HIS A 322 25.84 13.50 -0.94
CA HIS A 322 26.83 13.19 -1.97
C HIS A 322 26.18 12.57 -3.21
N LEU A 323 25.17 11.72 -3.03
CA LEU A 323 24.44 11.07 -4.12
C LEU A 323 23.54 12.06 -4.88
N TRP A 324 22.89 13.00 -4.18
CA TRP A 324 22.06 14.02 -4.82
C TRP A 324 22.88 15.00 -5.67
N ARG A 325 24.08 15.39 -5.17
CA ARG A 325 24.95 16.39 -5.80
C ARG A 325 25.81 15.84 -6.93
N ALA A 326 26.12 14.54 -6.94
CA ALA A 326 26.96 13.93 -7.96
C ALA A 326 26.40 14.06 -9.39
N THR A 327 25.09 14.30 -9.52
CA THR A 327 24.39 14.42 -10.80
C THR A 327 24.48 15.83 -11.42
N VAL A 328 24.77 16.87 -10.63
CA VAL A 328 24.78 18.27 -11.09
C VAL A 328 26.08 18.65 -11.83
N MET A 329 27.14 17.85 -11.74
CA MET A 329 28.43 18.12 -12.39
C MET A 329 28.56 17.58 -13.84
N LYS A 330 27.46 17.15 -14.46
CA LYS A 330 27.43 16.81 -15.90
C LYS A 330 26.44 17.72 -16.64
N GLY A 331 26.83 18.97 -16.82
CA GLY A 331 26.18 19.96 -17.67
C GLY A 331 27.20 20.98 -18.14
#